data_AF-A0A6V8PQX5-F1
#
_entry.id   AF-A0A6V8PQX5-F1
#
_cell.length_a   1.000
_cell.length_b   1.000
_cell.length_c   1.000
_cell.angle_alpha   90.00
_cell.angle_beta   90.00
_cell.angle_gamma   90.00
#
_symmetry.space_group_name_H-M   'P 1'
#
loop_
_entity.id
_entity.type
_entity.pdbx_description
1 polymer ?
#
loop_
_entity_poly.entity_id
_entity_poly.type
_entity_poly.pdbx_seq_one_letter_code
_entity_poly.pdbx_strand_id
1 'polypeptide(L)' 'IWSGLLTAATFTIFQTLLLNHIDPQKYLLAYFEACAENGGRPPEDIESFLPWNLSAQQKAAWRYPRLPP' A
#
# COMPACT_ATOMS: atom_id res chain seq x y z
N ILE A 1 -12.79 -12.39 15.87
CA ILE A 1 -12.53 -12.99 14.53
C ILE A 1 -12.31 -11.90 13.48
N TRP A 2 -13.19 -10.89 13.37
CA TRP A 2 -13.07 -9.81 12.37
C TRP A 2 -11.75 -9.02 12.41
N SER A 3 -11.32 -8.59 13.60
CA SER A 3 -10.04 -7.90 13.79
C SER A 3 -8.83 -8.74 13.39
N GLY A 4 -8.86 -10.05 13.68
CA GLY A 4 -7.79 -10.97 13.32
C GLY A 4 -7.66 -11.17 11.80
N LEU A 5 -8.80 -11.27 11.09
CA LEU A 5 -8.80 -11.35 9.63
C LEU A 5 -8.25 -10.07 8.99
N LEU A 6 -8.68 -8.91 9.51
CA LEU A 6 -8.16 -7.62 9.07
C LEU A 6 -6.64 -7.55 9.25
N THR A 7 -6.14 -7.87 10.45
CA THR A 7 -4.70 -7.88 10.73
C THR A 7 -3.94 -8.81 9.79
N ALA A 8 -4.44 -10.03 9.56
CA ALA A 8 -3.81 -10.98 8.65
C ALA A 8 -3.73 -10.42 7.23
N ALA A 9 -4.82 -9.86 6.69
CA ALA A 9 -4.83 -9.25 5.37
C ALA A 9 -3.86 -8.05 5.28
N THR A 10 -3.83 -7.18 6.28
CA THR A 10 -2.91 -6.03 6.32
C THR A 10 -1.45 -6.48 6.34
N PHE A 11 -1.11 -7.49 7.14
CA PHE A 11 0.25 -8.04 7.19
C PHE A 11 0.66 -8.70 5.87
N THR A 12 -0.26 -9.41 5.20
CA THR A 12 0.01 -9.93 3.86
C THR A 12 0.35 -8.82 2.88
N ILE A 13 -0.42 -7.73 2.86
CA ILE A 13 -0.16 -6.56 2.00
C ILE A 13 1.21 -5.96 2.32
N PHE A 14 1.51 -5.71 3.59
CA PHE A 14 2.79 -5.13 4.01
C PHE A 14 3.97 -6.01 3.61
N GLN A 15 3.86 -7.33 3.78
CA GLN A 15 4.91 -8.25 3.38
C GLN A 15 5.12 -8.24 1.87
N THR A 16 4.04 -8.17 1.07
CA THR A 16 4.16 -8.03 -0.39
C THR A 16 4.87 -6.72 -0.76
N LEU A 17 4.57 -5.60 -0.10
CA LEU A 17 5.23 -4.32 -0.35
C LEU A 17 6.74 -4.38 -0.04
N LEU A 18 7.10 -4.96 1.10
CA LEU A 18 8.50 -5.12 1.52
C LEU A 18 9.30 -6.00 0.55
N LEU A 19 8.74 -7.12 0.09
CA LEU A 19 9.37 -7.98 -0.92
C LEU A 19 9.59 -7.27 -2.26
N ASN A 20 8.80 -6.23 -2.55
CA ASN A 20 8.92 -5.41 -3.75
C ASN A 20 9.68 -4.10 -3.52
N HIS A 21 10.33 -3.94 -2.36
CA HIS A 21 11.09 -2.74 -1.97
C HIS A 21 10.27 -1.43 -1.94
N ILE A 22 8.96 -1.54 -1.67
CA ILE A 22 8.04 -0.41 -1.52
C ILE A 22 7.86 -0.11 -0.04
N ASP A 23 7.95 1.18 0.31
CA ASP A 23 7.71 1.71 1.66
C ASP A 23 6.22 1.59 2.03
N PRO A 24 5.86 0.74 3.02
CA PRO A 24 4.47 0.54 3.39
C PRO A 24 3.80 1.80 3.95
N GLN A 25 4.56 2.70 4.59
CA GLN A 25 4.02 3.92 5.16
C GLN A 25 3.62 4.90 4.06
N LYS A 26 4.49 5.13 3.08
CA LYS A 26 4.18 5.99 1.93
C LYS A 26 3.04 5.44 1.09
N TYR A 27 3.04 4.12 0.86
CA TYR A 27 1.97 3.43 0.15
C TYR A 27 0.62 3.62 0.85
N LEU A 28 0.56 3.38 2.16
CA LEU A 28 -0.68 3.47 2.92
C LEU A 28 -1.18 4.91 3.02
N LEU A 29 -0.26 5.88 3.16
CA LEU A 29 -0.60 7.30 3.14
C LEU A 29 -1.25 7.68 1.80
N ALA A 30 -0.63 7.32 0.68
CA ALA A 30 -1.19 7.59 -0.65
C ALA A 30 -2.57 6.94 -0.85
N TYR A 31 -2.76 5.72 -0.34
CA TYR A 31 -4.07 5.06 -0.40
C TYR A 31 -5.12 5.79 0.45
N PHE A 32 -4.78 6.23 1.66
CA PHE A 32 -5.71 6.96 2.52
C PHE A 32 -6.00 8.38 2.01
N GLU A 33 -5.04 9.04 1.38
CA GLU A 33 -5.25 10.31 0.68
C GLU A 33 -6.27 10.13 -0.46
N ALA A 34 -6.10 9.11 -1.30
CA ALA A 34 -7.06 8.80 -2.36
C ALA A 34 -8.46 8.46 -1.80
N CYS A 35 -8.53 7.75 -0.67
CA CYS A 35 -9.80 7.54 0.02
C CYS A 35 -10.44 8.85 0.52
N ALA A 36 -9.64 9.77 1.07
CA ALA A 36 -10.11 11.06 1.57
C ALA A 36 -10.63 11.93 0.44
N GLU A 37 -9.94 11.96 -0.69
CA GLU A 37 -10.36 12.65 -1.92
C GLU A 37 -11.65 12.05 -2.50
N ASN A 38 -11.84 10.73 -2.39
CA ASN A 38 -13.05 10.04 -2.80
C ASN A 38 -14.18 10.05 -1.75
N GLY A 39 -14.24 11.08 -0.90
CA GLY A 39 -15.30 11.26 0.10
C GLY A 39 -15.30 10.20 1.21
N GLY A 40 -14.12 9.66 1.55
CA GLY A 40 -13.95 8.62 2.56
C GLY A 40 -14.26 7.20 2.06
N ARG A 41 -14.38 7.01 0.75
CA ARG A 41 -14.64 5.71 0.11
C ARG A 41 -13.35 5.18 -0.53
N PRO A 42 -13.20 3.85 -0.69
CA PRO A 42 -12.08 3.32 -1.46
C PRO A 42 -12.06 3.92 -2.86
N PRO A 43 -10.86 4.14 -3.47
CA PRO A 43 -10.74 4.60 -4.85
C PRO A 43 -11.51 3.66 -5.79
N GLU A 44 -12.07 4.19 -6.88
CA GLU A 44 -12.76 3.36 -7.88
C GLU A 44 -11.80 2.34 -8.52
N ASP A 45 -10.57 2.76 -8.78
CA ASP A 45 -9.49 1.92 -9.30
C ASP A 45 -8.54 1.46 -8.17
N ILE A 46 -8.97 0.46 -7.41
CA ILE A 46 -8.14 -0.18 -6.37
C ILE A 46 -6.96 -0.92 -7.00
N GLU A 47 -7.10 -1.41 -8.23
CA GLU A 47 -6.06 -2.18 -8.91
C GLU A 47 -4.79 -1.35 -9.16
N SER A 48 -4.93 -0.04 -9.33
CA SER A 48 -3.80 0.91 -9.41
C SER A 48 -2.90 0.89 -8.17
N PHE A 49 -3.41 0.49 -7.01
CA PHE A 49 -2.65 0.35 -5.76
C PHE A 49 -2.02 -1.04 -5.61
N LEU A 50 -2.24 -1.99 -6.51
CA LEU A 50 -1.58 -3.29 -6.40
C LEU A 50 -0.06 -3.15 -6.65
N PRO A 51 0.81 -3.76 -5.84
CA PRO A 51 2.27 -3.57 -5.94
C PRO A 51 2.86 -3.85 -7.33
N TRP A 52 2.27 -4.79 -8.09
CA TRP A 52 2.69 -5.11 -9.45
C TRP A 52 2.20 -4.09 -10.50
N ASN A 53 1.09 -3.39 -10.23
CA ASN A 53 0.49 -2.38 -11.12
C ASN A 53 1.04 -0.96 -10.92
N LEU A 54 1.79 -0.72 -9.83
CA LEU A 54 2.42 0.59 -9.61
C LEU A 54 3.35 0.99 -10.76
N SER A 55 3.22 2.24 -11.19
CA SER A 55 4.10 2.82 -12.20
C SER A 55 5.56 2.85 -11.73
N ALA A 56 6.50 2.89 -12.68
CA ALA A 56 7.92 3.01 -12.36
C ALA A 56 8.23 4.26 -11.52
N GLN A 57 7.49 5.35 -11.76
CA GLN A 57 7.62 6.59 -11.00
C GLN A 57 7.16 6.42 -9.54
N GLN A 58 6.02 5.78 -9.31
CA GLN A 58 5.53 5.49 -7.95
C GLN A 58 6.49 4.55 -7.21
N LYS A 59 6.96 3.48 -7.88
CA LYS A 59 7.96 2.56 -7.30
C LYS A 59 9.25 3.28 -6.90
N ALA A 60 9.70 4.25 -7.70
CA ALA A 60 10.87 5.05 -7.37
C ALA A 60 10.61 6.02 -6.19
N ALA A 61 9.46 6.72 -6.19
CA ALA A 61 9.10 7.69 -5.15
C ALA A 61 8.86 7.02 -3.77
N TRP A 62 8.30 5.81 -3.80
CA TRP A 62 7.99 5.01 -2.62
C TRP A 62 9.05 3.96 -2.33
N ARG A 63 10.22 4.06 -2.95
CA ARG A 63 11.30 3.10 -2.67
C ARG A 63 11.71 3.22 -1.21
N TYR A 64 11.81 2.08 -0.56
CA TYR A 64 12.22 2.00 0.83
C TYR A 64 13.72 2.33 0.98
N PRO A 65 14.13 3.26 1.88
CA PRO A 65 15.51 3.73 1.95
C PRO A 65 16.50 2.77 2.65
N ARG A 66 16.02 1.86 3.50
CA ARG A 66 16.83 0.85 4.21
C ARG A 66 15.95 -0.30 4.66
N LEU A 67 16.21 -1.55 4.26
CA LEU A 67 15.44 -2.72 4.73
C LEU A 67 15.29 -2.73 6.26
N PRO A 68 14.10 -3.07 6.80
CA PRO A 68 13.94 -3.21 8.25
C PRO A 68 14.79 -4.41 8.71
N PRO A 69 15.31 -4.40 9.94
CA PRO A 69 16.08 -5.52 10.50
C PRO A 69 15.26 -6.81 10.59
#